data_AF-A0A923YY90-F1
#
_entry.id   AF-A0A923YY90-F1
#
_cell.length_a   1.000
_cell.length_b   1.000
_cell.length_c   1.000
_cell.angle_alpha   90.00
_cell.angle_beta   90.00
_cell.angle_gamma   90.00
#
_symmetry.space_group_name_H-M   'P 1'
#
loop_
_entity.id
_entity.type
_entity.pdbx_description
1 polymer ?
#
loop_
_entity_poly.entity_id
_entity_poly.type
_entity_poly.pdbx_seq_one_letter_code
_entity_poly.pdbx_strand_id
1 'polypeptide(L)' 'SDYPILKLADAPPVIDVHFIESGAPMGGIGEPGVPPAPPALTNALFAATGKRVRQLPIKDQFKPA' A
#
# COMPACT_ATOMS: atom_id res chain seq x y z
N SER A 1 17.64 12.59 11.24
CA SER A 1 16.26 12.12 11.03
C SER A 1 16.34 10.66 10.67
N ASP A 2 15.97 9.79 11.59
CA ASP A 2 16.13 8.33 11.60
C ASP A 2 14.86 7.58 11.17
N TYR A 3 13.73 8.28 11.05
CA TYR A 3 12.48 7.71 10.54
C TYR A 3 12.40 7.82 9.01
N PRO A 4 12.39 6.70 8.27
CA PRO A 4 12.31 6.74 6.81
C PRO A 4 10.90 7.15 6.36
N ILE A 5 10.82 8.23 5.58
CA ILE A 5 9.61 8.64 4.86
C ILE A 5 9.79 8.30 3.37
N LEU A 6 8.70 7.88 2.72
CA LEU A 6 8.68 7.62 1.28
C LEU A 6 9.11 8.88 0.51
N LYS A 7 10.11 8.74 -0.36
CA LYS A 7 10.53 9.82 -1.26
C LYS A 7 9.88 9.64 -2.63
N LEU A 8 9.89 10.70 -3.44
CA LEU A 8 9.33 10.64 -4.80
C LEU A 8 9.97 9.52 -5.64
N ALA A 9 11.28 9.27 -5.46
CA ALA A 9 12.00 8.20 -6.16
C ALA A 9 11.57 6.79 -5.75
N ASP A 10 10.92 6.62 -4.59
CA ASP A 10 10.45 5.32 -4.08
C ASP A 10 8.98 5.05 -4.42
N ALA A 11 8.26 6.06 -4.95
CA ALA A 11 6.85 5.94 -5.30
C ALA A 11 6.67 5.15 -6.62
N PRO A 12 5.53 4.46 -6.81
CA PRO A 12 5.19 3.87 -8.10
C PRO A 12 5.19 4.95 -9.20
N PRO A 13 5.72 4.67 -10.40
CA PRO A 13 5.73 5.62 -11.50
C PRO A 13 4.33 5.90 -12.06
N VAL A 14 3.36 5.02 -11.78
CA VAL A 14 1.96 5.12 -12.23
C VAL A 14 1.05 4.88 -11.03
N ILE A 15 0.06 5.75 -10.85
CA ILE A 15 -1.00 5.65 -9.85
C ILE A 15 -2.32 5.92 -10.58
N ASP A 16 -3.14 4.89 -10.76
CA ASP A 16 -4.46 5.00 -11.36
C ASP A 16 -5.52 5.26 -10.28
N VAL A 17 -6.41 6.23 -10.53
CA VAL A 17 -7.50 6.61 -9.61
C VAL A 17 -8.83 6.50 -10.34
N HIS A 18 -9.74 5.71 -9.78
CA HIS A 18 -11.08 5.49 -10.33
C HIS A 18 -12.13 6.03 -9.37
N PHE A 19 -12.98 6.94 -9.87
CA PHE A 19 -14.15 7.42 -9.13
C PHE A 19 -15.35 6.54 -9.42
N ILE A 20 -16.03 6.11 -8.35
CA ILE A 20 -17.26 5.33 -8.46
C ILE A 20 -18.44 6.26 -8.21
N GLU A 21 -19.29 6.44 -9.23
CA GLU A 21 -20.51 7.23 -9.15
C GLU A 21 -21.64 6.41 -8.50
N SER A 22 -21.67 6.39 -7.16
CA SER A 22 -22.62 5.57 -6.40
C SER A 22 -24.02 6.18 -6.25
N GLY A 23 -24.20 7.47 -6.55
CA GLY A 23 -25.44 8.23 -6.31
C GLY A 23 -25.74 8.52 -4.83
N ALA A 24 -24.90 8.05 -3.89
CA ALA A 24 -25.03 8.33 -2.47
C ALA A 24 -24.54 9.75 -2.13
N PRO A 25 -24.98 10.33 -0.99
CA PRO A 25 -24.42 11.59 -0.50
C PRO A 25 -22.89 11.53 -0.34
N MET A 26 -22.22 12.66 -0.55
CA MET A 26 -20.77 12.75 -0.44
C MET A 26 -20.30 12.44 1.00
N GLY A 27 -19.31 11.56 1.12
CA GLY A 27 -18.64 11.23 2.39
C GLY A 27 -17.19 11.72 2.41
N GLY A 28 -16.49 11.43 3.51
CA GLY A 28 -15.06 11.72 3.64
C GLY A 28 -14.19 10.80 2.78
N ILE A 29 -13.18 11.37 2.11
CA ILE A 29 -12.28 10.65 1.19
C ILE A 29 -10.80 10.65 1.63
N GLY A 30 -10.44 11.39 2.69
CA GLY A 30 -9.04 11.53 3.12
C GLY A 30 -8.41 10.26 3.69
N GLU A 31 -9.19 9.49 4.47
CA GLU A 31 -8.71 8.27 5.13
C GLU A 31 -8.90 6.97 4.31
N PRO A 32 -10.00 6.76 3.54
CA PRO A 32 -10.30 5.48 2.89
C PRO A 32 -9.19 4.87 2.02
N GLY A 33 -8.29 5.67 1.45
CA GLY A 33 -7.17 5.18 0.66
C GLY A 33 -6.04 4.53 1.47
N VAL A 34 -5.91 4.86 2.76
CA VAL A 34 -4.77 4.41 3.59
C VAL A 34 -4.93 2.97 4.09
N PRO A 35 -6.07 2.55 4.70
CA PRO A 35 -6.24 1.19 5.19
C PRO A 35 -6.04 0.05 4.16
N PRO A 36 -6.51 0.16 2.90
CA PRO A 36 -6.37 -0.94 1.93
C PRO A 36 -4.97 -1.05 1.31
N ALA A 37 -4.15 0.00 1.36
CA ALA A 37 -2.85 0.00 0.66
C ALA A 37 -1.85 -1.05 1.21
N PRO A 38 -1.59 -1.16 2.53
CA PRO A 38 -0.71 -2.21 3.05
C PRO A 38 -1.14 -3.64 2.74
N PRO A 39 -2.41 -4.08 2.96
CA PRO A 39 -2.82 -5.45 2.65
C PRO A 39 -2.76 -5.74 1.14
N ALA A 40 -3.10 -4.78 0.27
CA ALA A 40 -2.97 -4.94 -1.18
C ALA A 40 -1.52 -5.23 -1.59
N LEU A 41 -0.55 -4.47 -1.07
CA LEU A 41 0.87 -4.71 -1.32
C LEU A 41 1.33 -6.09 -0.81
N THR A 42 0.92 -6.48 0.40
CA THR A 42 1.31 -7.80 0.95
C THR A 42 0.71 -8.97 0.18
N ASN A 43 -0.50 -8.81 -0.38
CA ASN A 43 -1.11 -9.82 -1.25
C ASN A 43 -0.37 -9.93 -2.58
N ALA A 44 0.04 -8.81 -3.18
CA ALA A 44 0.86 -8.80 -4.38
C ALA A 44 2.22 -9.49 -4.15
N LEU A 45 2.86 -9.23 -3.02
CA LEU A 45 4.11 -9.91 -2.64
C LEU A 45 3.91 -11.41 -2.44
N PHE A 46 2.82 -11.84 -1.80
CA PHE A 46 2.50 -13.26 -1.67
C PHE A 46 2.29 -13.90 -3.04
N ALA A 47 1.54 -13.25 -3.95
CA ALA A 47 1.33 -13.74 -5.30
C ALA A 47 2.65 -13.86 -6.09
N ALA A 48 3.57 -12.92 -5.92
CA ALA A 48 4.86 -12.90 -6.61
C ALA A 48 5.91 -13.87 -6.02
N THR A 49 5.85 -14.16 -4.72
CA THR A 49 6.94 -14.85 -4.00
C THR A 49 6.53 -16.12 -3.25
N GLY A 50 5.23 -16.37 -3.06
CA GLY A 50 4.69 -17.40 -2.18
C GLY A 50 4.88 -17.12 -0.67
N LYS A 51 5.61 -16.07 -0.28
CA LYS A 51 5.86 -15.71 1.12
C LYS A 51 4.77 -14.80 1.65
N ARG A 52 4.11 -15.23 2.74
CA ARG A 52 3.03 -14.44 3.36
C ARG A 52 3.57 -13.53 4.45
N VAL A 53 3.27 -12.24 4.32
CA VAL A 53 3.57 -11.18 5.30
C VAL A 53 2.37 -11.04 6.24
N ARG A 54 2.62 -10.98 7.56
CA ARG A 54 1.56 -10.78 8.57
C ARG A 54 1.87 -9.69 9.59
N GLN A 55 3.05 -9.07 9.48
CA GLN A 55 3.50 -8.00 10.36
C GLN A 55 4.02 -6.85 9.50
N LEU A 56 3.91 -5.62 10.00
CA LEU A 56 4.56 -4.45 9.40
C LEU A 56 5.70 -3.98 10.32
N PRO A 57 6.76 -3.35 9.77
CA PRO A 57 6.99 -3.06 8.36
C PRO A 57 7.40 -4.30 7.54
N ILE A 58 7.13 -4.27 6.22
CA ILE A 58 7.37 -5.41 5.31
C ILE A 58 8.87 -5.74 5.20
N LYS A 59 9.73 -4.71 5.19
CA LYS A 59 11.18 -4.82 4.99
C LYS A 59 11.84 -5.83 5.93
N ASP A 60 11.37 -5.95 7.16
CA ASP A 60 11.96 -6.86 8.15
C ASP A 60 11.75 -8.34 7.84
N GLN A 61 10.82 -8.66 6.94
CA GLN A 61 10.50 -10.02 6.55
C GLN A 61 11.16 -10.44 5.23
N PHE A 62 11.84 -9.55 4.50
CA PHE A 62 12.50 -9.87 3.21
C PHE A 62 13.99 -9.51 3.20
N LYS A 63 14.66 -9.49 4.35
CA LYS A 63 16.11 -9.23 4.41
C LYS A 63 16.85 -10.27 3.55
N PRO A 64 17.69 -9.83 2.58
CA PRO A 64 18.67 -10.74 1.96
C PRO A 64 19.55 -11.32 3.06
N ALA A 65 19.97 -12.58 2.89
CA ALA A 65 20.95 -13.23 3.76
C ALA A 65 22.27 -12.46 3.78
#